data_AF-A0A6F8YVW6-F1
#
_entry.id   AF-A0A6F8YVW6-F1
#
_cell.length_a   1.000
_cell.length_b   1.000
_cell.length_c   1.000
_cell.angle_alpha   90.00
_cell.angle_beta   90.00
_cell.angle_gamma   90.00
#
_symmetry.space_group_name_H-M   'P 1'
#
loop_
_entity.id
_entity.type
_entity.pdbx_description
1 polymer ?
#
loop_
_entity_poly.entity_id
_entity_poly.type
_entity_poly.pdbx_seq_one_letter_code
_entity_poly.pdbx_strand_id
1 'polypeptide(L)'
;MGDFRVLDPIEVTPGYERSPIQRSNVDVGDGPAVTLDAGTLTVYRPGAFRPDRFRSGSPVTIGGREGFAATLLRHVVTGGPDRESRLNPTTRTVDVPGLAWQYADGAWATIESDYLAEHSMPPRVLRQLAERFTPRAPAAVKVPFRVTHLPAGWTLGSAGTRGIVSGETSVALLRFVPAATGFGGLTGPLDLDSGPAASIRITVSPVETEGPYRHPVSPPCPAGQHFCDVKIDSRYYAEVHDQSGTLSGAQVRAIADGLDFATVADRETWFPLDTHR
;
A
#
# COMPACT_ATOMS: atom_id res chain seq x y z
N MET A 1 -21.26 2.75 6.85
CA MET A 1 -22.47 2.07 6.34
C MET A 1 -22.61 0.79 7.14
N GLY A 2 -23.58 0.73 8.06
CA GLY A 2 -23.47 -0.21 9.17
C GLY A 2 -22.10 -0.03 9.83
N ASP A 3 -21.43 -1.14 10.14
CA ASP A 3 -20.10 -1.15 10.74
C ASP A 3 -18.94 -0.89 9.76
N PHE A 4 -19.22 -0.71 8.46
CA PHE A 4 -18.16 -0.53 7.45
C PHE A 4 -17.85 0.95 7.19
N ARG A 5 -16.56 1.29 7.12
CA ARG A 5 -16.07 2.64 6.81
C ARG A 5 -14.92 2.58 5.82
N VAL A 6 -15.03 3.33 4.73
CA VAL A 6 -13.89 3.62 3.85
C VAL A 6 -13.08 4.74 4.49
N LEU A 7 -11.77 4.54 4.67
CA LEU A 7 -10.85 5.55 5.17
C LEU A 7 -10.30 6.41 4.03
N ASP A 8 -9.52 7.43 4.38
CA ASP A 8 -8.78 8.19 3.37
C ASP A 8 -7.73 7.31 2.67
N PRO A 9 -7.34 7.64 1.43
CA PRO A 9 -6.33 6.89 0.72
C PRO A 9 -5.02 6.80 1.51
N ILE A 10 -4.51 5.58 1.65
CA ILE A 10 -3.21 5.32 2.30
C ILE A 10 -2.11 5.06 1.28
N GLU A 11 -2.46 4.88 0.02
CA GLU A 11 -1.51 4.65 -1.08
C GLU A 11 -2.01 5.34 -2.34
N VAL A 12 -1.11 6.01 -3.04
CA VAL A 12 -1.37 6.70 -4.30
C VAL A 12 -0.24 6.42 -5.29
N THR A 13 -0.61 6.18 -6.54
CA THR A 13 0.27 6.02 -7.70
C THR A 13 -0.19 6.96 -8.82
N PRO A 14 0.55 7.09 -9.94
CA PRO A 14 0.04 7.74 -11.14
C PRO A 14 -1.16 7.01 -11.78
N GLY A 15 -1.38 5.72 -11.48
CA GLY A 15 -2.48 4.93 -12.05
C GLY A 15 -3.73 4.85 -11.17
N TYR A 16 -3.57 4.83 -9.85
CA TYR A 16 -4.67 4.57 -8.92
C TYR A 16 -4.42 5.09 -7.49
N GLU A 17 -5.44 5.03 -6.65
CA GLU A 17 -5.41 5.28 -5.21
C GLU A 17 -6.04 4.11 -4.44
N ARG A 18 -5.55 3.79 -3.24
CA ARG A 18 -6.10 2.73 -2.38
C ARG A 18 -6.50 3.27 -1.02
N SER A 19 -7.72 2.92 -0.62
CA SER A 19 -8.33 3.27 0.65
C SER A 19 -8.70 2.00 1.42
N PRO A 20 -8.26 1.85 2.68
CA PRO A 20 -8.69 0.75 3.53
C PRO A 20 -10.18 0.85 3.81
N ILE A 21 -10.80 -0.29 3.96
CA ILE A 21 -12.17 -0.43 4.42
C ILE A 21 -12.10 -1.11 5.77
N GLN A 22 -12.49 -0.39 6.81
CA GLN A 22 -12.58 -0.92 8.16
C GLN A 22 -13.97 -1.43 8.47
N ARG A 23 -14.04 -2.47 9.31
CA ARG A 23 -15.26 -2.96 9.94
C ARG A 23 -15.11 -2.82 11.46
N SER A 24 -15.99 -2.05 12.07
CA SER A 24 -16.06 -1.92 13.53
C SER A 24 -16.89 -3.06 14.15
N ASN A 25 -16.84 -3.18 15.47
CA ASN A 25 -17.66 -4.11 16.25
C ASN A 25 -17.52 -5.59 15.82
N VAL A 26 -16.32 -6.00 15.41
CA VAL A 26 -16.06 -7.39 15.06
C VAL A 26 -15.80 -8.20 16.31
N ASP A 27 -16.66 -9.18 16.56
CA ASP A 27 -16.44 -10.21 17.56
C ASP A 27 -15.38 -11.20 17.04
N VAL A 28 -14.26 -11.30 17.75
CA VAL A 28 -13.14 -12.21 17.46
C VAL A 28 -12.96 -13.26 18.56
N GLY A 29 -13.98 -13.46 19.42
CA GLY A 29 -13.94 -14.39 20.55
C GLY A 29 -13.78 -13.69 21.90
N ASP A 30 -12.99 -14.28 22.80
CA ASP A 30 -12.83 -13.83 24.20
C ASP A 30 -12.20 -12.43 24.29
N GLY A 31 -13.03 -11.38 24.21
CA GLY A 31 -12.57 -10.01 24.31
C GLY A 31 -13.62 -8.97 23.89
N PRO A 32 -13.28 -7.68 24.02
CA PRO A 32 -14.10 -6.61 23.47
C PRO A 32 -14.10 -6.70 21.94
N ALA A 33 -15.22 -6.30 21.33
CA ALA A 33 -15.29 -6.18 19.88
C ALA A 33 -14.22 -5.20 19.36
N VAL A 34 -13.59 -5.57 18.25
CA VAL A 34 -12.47 -4.83 17.67
C VAL A 34 -12.84 -4.18 16.34
N THR A 35 -12.03 -3.23 15.88
CA THR A 35 -12.09 -2.73 14.50
C THR A 35 -11.02 -3.45 13.69
N LEU A 36 -11.40 -4.02 12.56
CA LEU A 36 -10.51 -4.75 11.66
C LEU A 36 -10.49 -4.12 10.28
N ASP A 37 -9.39 -4.29 9.55
CA ASP A 37 -9.36 -4.07 8.11
C ASP A 37 -10.14 -5.19 7.42
N ALA A 38 -11.22 -4.82 6.76
CA ALA A 38 -12.18 -5.72 6.13
C ALA A 38 -11.96 -5.85 4.61
N GLY A 39 -11.31 -4.87 4.01
CA GLY A 39 -10.99 -4.86 2.58
C GLY A 39 -10.32 -3.59 2.12
N THR A 40 -10.18 -3.48 0.80
CA THR A 40 -9.55 -2.34 0.16
C THR A 40 -10.43 -1.86 -0.99
N LEU A 41 -10.70 -0.55 -1.02
CA LEU A 41 -11.22 0.16 -2.19
C LEU A 41 -10.02 0.66 -3.01
N THR A 42 -9.94 0.31 -4.29
CA THR A 42 -8.98 0.89 -5.23
C THR A 42 -9.71 1.68 -6.29
N VAL A 43 -9.29 2.92 -6.52
CA VAL A 43 -9.86 3.82 -7.54
C VAL A 43 -8.81 4.05 -8.62
N TYR A 44 -9.10 3.63 -9.85
CA TYR A 44 -8.18 3.69 -10.98
C TYR A 44 -8.54 4.84 -11.92
N ARG A 45 -7.53 5.60 -12.34
CA ARG A 45 -7.66 6.64 -13.35
C ARG A 45 -8.07 6.06 -14.71
N PRO A 46 -8.59 6.91 -15.63
CA PRO A 46 -8.92 6.46 -16.98
C PRO A 46 -7.80 5.68 -17.66
N GLY A 47 -8.10 4.48 -18.16
CA GLY A 47 -7.14 3.61 -18.88
C GLY A 47 -6.10 2.90 -17.99
N ALA A 48 -6.05 3.19 -16.68
CA ALA A 48 -5.11 2.56 -15.77
C ALA A 48 -5.46 1.08 -15.51
N PHE A 49 -6.74 0.72 -15.51
CA PHE A 49 -7.20 -0.62 -15.13
C PHE A 49 -7.86 -1.39 -16.27
N ARG A 50 -7.57 -2.69 -16.32
CA ARG A 50 -8.24 -3.70 -17.12
C ARG A 50 -8.98 -4.68 -16.19
N PRO A 51 -10.31 -4.80 -16.29
CA PRO A 51 -11.09 -5.67 -15.40
C PRO A 51 -10.95 -7.17 -15.72
N ASP A 52 -9.92 -7.58 -16.45
CA ASP A 52 -9.79 -8.96 -16.97
C ASP A 52 -9.87 -10.01 -15.86
N ARG A 53 -9.30 -9.74 -14.67
CA ARG A 53 -9.39 -10.64 -13.50
C ARG A 53 -10.80 -10.80 -12.93
N PHE A 54 -11.71 -9.87 -13.23
CA PHE A 54 -13.11 -9.92 -12.80
C PHE A 54 -14.06 -10.40 -13.89
N ARG A 55 -13.63 -10.40 -15.17
CA ARG A 55 -14.50 -10.71 -16.32
C ARG A 55 -15.06 -12.14 -16.32
N SER A 56 -14.42 -13.08 -15.64
CA SER A 56 -14.94 -14.43 -15.42
C SER A 56 -16.06 -14.48 -14.37
N GLY A 57 -16.28 -13.39 -13.64
CA GLY A 57 -17.34 -13.25 -12.65
C GLY A 57 -18.71 -12.97 -13.25
N SER A 58 -19.68 -12.70 -12.38
CA SER A 58 -21.04 -12.33 -12.78
C SER A 58 -21.09 -10.85 -13.19
N PRO A 59 -21.65 -10.50 -14.37
CA PRO A 59 -21.89 -9.11 -14.72
C PRO A 59 -22.90 -8.48 -13.77
N VAL A 60 -22.64 -7.23 -13.38
CA VAL A 60 -23.52 -6.44 -12.52
C VAL A 60 -23.62 -5.01 -13.05
N THR A 61 -24.59 -4.26 -12.52
CA THR A 61 -24.74 -2.83 -12.81
C THR A 61 -24.67 -2.05 -11.51
N ILE A 62 -23.77 -1.07 -11.44
CA ILE A 62 -23.59 -0.17 -10.30
C ILE A 62 -23.81 1.26 -10.79
N GLY A 63 -24.82 1.95 -10.27
CA GLY A 63 -25.12 3.34 -10.68
C GLY A 63 -25.35 3.50 -12.19
N GLY A 64 -25.91 2.49 -12.86
CA GLY A 64 -26.14 2.49 -14.32
C GLY A 64 -24.89 2.17 -15.16
N ARG A 65 -23.74 1.87 -14.53
CA ARG A 65 -22.49 1.53 -15.21
C ARG A 65 -22.16 0.05 -15.08
N GLU A 66 -21.38 -0.44 -16.03
CA GLU A 66 -20.91 -1.82 -16.09
C GLU A 66 -20.05 -2.18 -14.86
N GLY A 67 -20.23 -3.40 -14.36
CA GLY A 67 -19.35 -3.99 -13.36
C GLY A 67 -19.36 -5.51 -13.39
N PHE A 68 -18.51 -6.09 -12.55
CA PHE A 68 -18.29 -7.51 -12.42
C PHE A 68 -18.11 -7.88 -10.95
N ALA A 69 -18.90 -8.83 -10.45
CA ALA A 69 -18.72 -9.45 -9.15
C ALA A 69 -18.01 -10.80 -9.33
N ALA A 70 -16.89 -11.00 -8.67
CA ALA A 70 -16.06 -12.19 -8.82
C ALA A 70 -15.59 -12.74 -7.47
N THR A 71 -15.23 -14.02 -7.47
CA THR A 71 -14.41 -14.61 -6.41
C THR A 71 -12.96 -14.56 -6.86
N LEU A 72 -12.12 -13.90 -6.07
CA LEU A 72 -10.70 -13.71 -6.34
C LEU A 72 -9.89 -14.67 -5.49
N LEU A 73 -8.85 -15.25 -6.08
CA LEU A 73 -7.86 -16.04 -5.34
C LEU A 73 -6.88 -15.09 -4.67
N ARG A 74 -6.72 -15.21 -3.35
CA ARG A 74 -5.73 -14.46 -2.59
C ARG A 74 -4.76 -15.41 -1.91
N HIS A 75 -3.46 -15.14 -2.07
CA HIS A 75 -2.43 -15.78 -1.27
C HIS A 75 -2.32 -15.06 0.06
N VAL A 76 -2.61 -15.77 1.14
CA VAL A 76 -2.47 -15.27 2.51
C VAL A 76 -1.32 -16.02 3.16
N VAL A 77 -0.36 -15.26 3.66
CA VAL A 77 0.70 -15.78 4.48
C VAL A 77 0.16 -15.90 5.91
N THR A 78 0.18 -17.12 6.44
CA THR A 78 -0.24 -17.44 7.80
C THR A 78 0.95 -17.92 8.62
N GLY A 79 1.08 -17.38 9.83
CA GLY A 79 2.06 -17.77 10.83
C GLY A 79 1.63 -17.17 12.17
N GLY A 80 1.81 -17.90 13.26
CA GLY A 80 1.66 -17.36 14.61
C GLY A 80 2.64 -16.22 14.91
N PRO A 81 2.40 -15.44 15.98
CA PRO A 81 3.28 -14.35 16.37
C PRO A 81 4.66 -14.82 16.86
N ASP A 82 4.81 -16.11 17.13
CA ASP A 82 6.04 -16.72 17.62
C ASP A 82 7.14 -16.78 16.54
N ARG A 83 8.38 -16.94 16.99
CA ARG A 83 9.56 -16.92 16.13
C ARG A 83 9.56 -18.04 15.09
N GLU A 84 9.10 -19.23 15.45
CA GLU A 84 9.14 -20.40 14.57
C GLU A 84 8.15 -20.22 13.41
N SER A 85 6.95 -19.73 13.72
CA SER A 85 5.94 -19.36 12.73
C SER A 85 6.37 -18.24 11.78
N ARG A 86 7.14 -17.25 12.26
CA ARG A 86 7.69 -16.18 11.40
C ARG A 86 8.79 -16.67 10.46
N LEU A 87 9.56 -17.67 10.89
CA LEU A 87 10.64 -18.25 10.09
C LEU A 87 10.12 -19.24 9.05
N ASN A 88 8.97 -19.87 9.32
CA ASN A 88 8.34 -20.83 8.42
C ASN A 88 6.90 -20.43 8.10
N PRO A 89 6.70 -19.28 7.43
CA PRO A 89 5.36 -18.84 7.07
C PRO A 89 4.69 -19.86 6.14
N THR A 90 3.45 -20.21 6.43
CA THR A 90 2.65 -21.06 5.54
C THR A 90 1.80 -20.17 4.64
N THR A 91 2.00 -20.27 3.33
CA THR A 91 1.13 -19.60 2.36
C THR A 91 -0.05 -20.49 2.04
N ARG A 92 -1.26 -19.95 2.19
CA ARG A 92 -2.49 -20.59 1.73
C ARG A 92 -3.23 -19.70 0.76
N THR A 93 -3.96 -20.30 -0.16
CA THR A 93 -4.86 -19.57 -1.05
C THR A 93 -6.26 -19.55 -0.45
N VAL A 94 -6.90 -18.39 -0.41
CA VAL A 94 -8.28 -18.23 0.04
C VAL A 94 -9.09 -17.49 -1.02
N ASP A 95 -10.35 -17.87 -1.14
CA ASP A 95 -11.32 -17.20 -1.97
C ASP A 95 -11.81 -15.94 -1.26
N VAL A 96 -11.70 -14.78 -1.92
CA VAL A 96 -12.24 -13.51 -1.41
C VAL A 96 -13.21 -12.91 -2.41
N PRO A 97 -14.38 -12.42 -1.97
CA PRO A 97 -15.30 -11.73 -2.85
C PRO A 97 -14.69 -10.38 -3.27
N GLY A 98 -14.86 -10.07 -4.55
CA GLY A 98 -14.43 -8.82 -5.15
C GLY A 98 -15.50 -8.24 -6.08
N LEU A 99 -15.46 -6.93 -6.24
CA LEU A 99 -16.34 -6.19 -7.14
C LEU A 99 -15.52 -5.17 -7.92
N ALA A 100 -15.65 -5.14 -9.23
CA ALA A 100 -15.12 -4.10 -10.10
C ALA A 100 -16.24 -3.38 -10.82
N TRP A 101 -16.20 -2.06 -10.96
CA TRP A 101 -17.20 -1.31 -11.73
C TRP A 101 -16.61 -0.04 -12.33
N GLN A 102 -17.17 0.40 -13.45
CA GLN A 102 -16.88 1.72 -13.98
C GLN A 102 -17.57 2.78 -13.14
N TYR A 103 -16.83 3.79 -12.69
CA TYR A 103 -17.42 4.95 -12.00
C TYR A 103 -17.45 6.21 -12.88
N ALA A 104 -16.62 6.25 -13.91
CA ALA A 104 -16.56 7.28 -14.94
C ALA A 104 -16.02 6.67 -16.25
N ASP A 105 -16.02 7.44 -17.33
CA ASP A 105 -15.65 6.92 -18.65
C ASP A 105 -14.16 6.54 -18.68
N GLY A 106 -13.89 5.27 -18.99
CA GLY A 106 -12.56 4.68 -18.96
C GLY A 106 -11.96 4.48 -17.56
N ALA A 107 -12.65 4.90 -16.48
CA ALA A 107 -12.17 4.83 -15.11
C ALA A 107 -12.93 3.76 -14.30
N TRP A 108 -12.19 3.02 -13.49
CA TRP A 108 -12.71 1.84 -12.78
C TRP A 108 -12.41 1.93 -11.30
N ALA A 109 -13.26 1.32 -10.48
CA ALA A 109 -12.99 1.08 -9.07
C ALA A 109 -13.11 -0.42 -8.78
N THR A 110 -12.37 -0.88 -7.78
CA THR A 110 -12.48 -2.24 -7.25
C THR A 110 -12.65 -2.21 -5.75
N ILE A 111 -13.45 -3.11 -5.20
CA ILE A 111 -13.44 -3.46 -3.78
C ILE A 111 -13.06 -4.92 -3.67
N GLU A 112 -12.05 -5.21 -2.84
CA GLU A 112 -11.59 -6.56 -2.54
C GLU A 112 -11.69 -6.78 -1.03
N SER A 113 -12.30 -7.90 -0.62
CA SER A 113 -12.32 -8.28 0.80
C SER A 113 -10.92 -8.70 1.26
N ASP A 114 -10.49 -8.21 2.42
CA ASP A 114 -9.16 -8.50 2.95
C ASP A 114 -9.14 -9.70 3.92
N TYR A 115 -10.22 -9.94 4.66
CA TYR A 115 -10.19 -10.87 5.78
C TYR A 115 -10.50 -12.33 5.40
N LEU A 116 -9.92 -13.26 6.18
CA LEU A 116 -10.17 -14.69 6.15
C LEU A 116 -11.68 -14.99 6.24
N ALA A 117 -12.12 -16.08 5.60
CA ALA A 117 -13.51 -16.38 5.23
C ALA A 117 -14.60 -15.98 6.24
N GLU A 118 -14.37 -16.15 7.55
CA GLU A 118 -15.35 -15.89 8.61
C GLU A 118 -15.71 -14.40 8.80
N HIS A 119 -14.80 -13.48 8.44
CA HIS A 119 -15.06 -12.02 8.55
C HIS A 119 -14.97 -11.28 7.21
N SER A 120 -14.94 -12.03 6.10
CA SER A 120 -14.98 -11.46 4.76
C SER A 120 -16.20 -10.57 4.57
N MET A 121 -16.06 -9.50 3.76
CA MET A 121 -17.19 -8.64 3.39
C MET A 121 -18.21 -9.44 2.56
N PRO A 122 -19.46 -9.58 3.02
CA PRO A 122 -20.49 -10.25 2.24
C PRO A 122 -20.70 -9.53 0.89
N PRO A 123 -21.01 -10.23 -0.22
CA PRO A 123 -21.23 -9.60 -1.53
C PRO A 123 -22.25 -8.44 -1.52
N ARG A 124 -23.28 -8.53 -0.69
CA ARG A 124 -24.26 -7.44 -0.49
C ARG A 124 -23.62 -6.14 0.02
N VAL A 125 -22.63 -6.25 0.91
CA VAL A 125 -21.91 -5.09 1.48
C VAL A 125 -21.02 -4.46 0.42
N LEU A 126 -20.30 -5.27 -0.36
CA LEU A 126 -19.48 -4.78 -1.49
C LEU A 126 -20.32 -3.94 -2.45
N ARG A 127 -21.48 -4.47 -2.85
CA ARG A 127 -22.41 -3.78 -3.73
C ARG A 127 -22.91 -2.46 -3.15
N GLN A 128 -23.34 -2.46 -1.88
CA GLN A 128 -23.83 -1.24 -1.24
C GLN A 128 -22.75 -0.17 -1.08
N LEU A 129 -21.49 -0.57 -0.82
CA LEU A 129 -20.35 0.36 -0.80
C LEU A 129 -20.12 0.96 -2.19
N ALA A 130 -20.16 0.15 -3.24
CA ALA A 130 -20.00 0.60 -4.61
C ALA A 130 -21.14 1.51 -5.09
N GLU A 131 -22.40 1.21 -4.72
CA GLU A 131 -23.57 2.06 -5.05
C GLU A 131 -23.53 3.43 -4.37
N ARG A 132 -22.86 3.53 -3.21
CA ARG A 132 -22.68 4.80 -2.47
C ARG A 132 -21.37 5.51 -2.82
N PHE A 133 -20.50 4.87 -3.60
CA PHE A 133 -19.23 5.46 -3.98
C PHE A 133 -19.48 6.72 -4.79
N THR A 134 -18.90 7.82 -4.31
CA THR A 134 -18.89 9.10 -5.02
C THR A 134 -17.43 9.48 -5.20
N PRO A 135 -16.93 9.58 -6.46
CA PRO A 135 -15.59 10.07 -6.71
C PRO A 135 -15.42 11.44 -6.06
N ARG A 136 -14.30 11.63 -5.35
CA ARG A 136 -13.89 12.94 -4.84
C ARG A 136 -12.66 13.38 -5.61
N ALA A 137 -12.38 14.68 -5.54
CA ALA A 137 -11.07 15.16 -5.95
C ALA A 137 -10.00 14.38 -5.17
N PRO A 138 -8.91 13.94 -5.83
CA PRO A 138 -7.77 13.33 -5.17
C PRO A 138 -7.34 14.14 -3.94
N ALA A 139 -7.14 13.46 -2.82
CA ALA A 139 -6.57 14.08 -1.64
C ALA A 139 -5.04 14.09 -1.77
N ALA A 140 -4.41 15.21 -1.41
CA ALA A 140 -2.96 15.25 -1.34
C ALA A 140 -2.49 14.29 -0.23
N VAL A 141 -1.72 13.26 -0.61
CA VAL A 141 -1.05 12.40 0.36
C VAL A 141 0.07 13.18 1.01
N LYS A 142 0.16 13.14 2.33
CA LYS A 142 1.30 13.69 3.07
C LYS A 142 2.26 12.56 3.48
N VAL A 143 3.55 12.85 3.50
CA VAL A 143 4.58 11.92 4.01
C VAL A 143 5.56 12.65 4.95
N PRO A 144 6.21 11.94 5.89
CA PRO A 144 7.09 12.55 6.88
C PRO A 144 8.46 12.95 6.32
N PHE A 145 8.69 12.82 5.01
CA PHE A 145 9.95 13.21 4.37
C PHE A 145 9.76 13.62 2.93
N ARG A 146 10.69 14.42 2.41
CA ARG A 146 10.82 14.72 0.99
C ARG A 146 12.21 14.36 0.50
N VAL A 147 12.30 14.03 -0.78
CA VAL A 147 13.55 13.63 -1.44
C VAL A 147 14.06 14.82 -2.25
N THR A 148 15.19 15.39 -1.85
CA THR A 148 15.82 16.52 -2.56
C THR A 148 16.84 16.07 -3.60
N HIS A 149 17.23 14.79 -3.58
CA HIS A 149 18.13 14.20 -4.56
C HIS A 149 17.58 12.87 -5.06
N LEU A 150 17.30 12.79 -6.36
CA LEU A 150 16.94 11.56 -7.05
C LEU A 150 17.73 11.45 -8.35
N PRO A 151 18.34 10.30 -8.68
CA PRO A 151 19.07 10.14 -9.93
C PRO A 151 18.16 10.38 -11.14
N ALA A 152 18.74 10.90 -12.22
CA ALA A 152 18.02 11.10 -13.48
C ALA A 152 17.42 9.78 -13.99
N GLY A 153 16.24 9.85 -14.61
CA GLY A 153 15.54 8.69 -15.13
C GLY A 153 14.70 7.93 -14.11
N TRP A 154 14.60 8.41 -12.87
CA TRP A 154 13.69 7.90 -11.84
C TRP A 154 12.55 8.88 -11.59
N THR A 155 11.37 8.34 -11.29
CA THR A 155 10.17 9.13 -10.94
C THR A 155 9.42 8.47 -9.80
N LEU A 156 8.56 9.22 -9.10
CA LEU A 156 7.69 8.68 -8.06
C LEU A 156 6.68 7.73 -8.71
N GLY A 157 6.77 6.44 -8.38
CA GLY A 157 5.85 5.42 -8.86
C GLY A 157 4.71 5.16 -7.89
N SER A 158 4.98 5.26 -6.59
CA SER A 158 3.96 5.17 -5.56
C SER A 158 4.40 5.84 -4.26
N ALA A 159 3.41 6.25 -3.48
CA ALA A 159 3.59 6.78 -2.16
C ALA A 159 2.49 6.26 -1.25
N GLY A 160 2.81 6.00 0.01
CA GLY A 160 1.82 5.61 0.97
C GLY A 160 2.22 5.83 2.41
N THR A 161 1.22 5.83 3.28
CA THR A 161 1.35 5.92 4.73
C THR A 161 0.68 4.69 5.29
N ARG A 162 1.45 3.73 5.80
CA ARG A 162 0.82 2.55 6.40
C ARG A 162 0.41 2.88 7.83
N GLY A 163 -0.77 2.41 8.22
CA GLY A 163 -1.20 2.51 9.61
C GLY A 163 -0.39 1.53 10.46
N ILE A 164 0.10 1.97 11.61
CA ILE A 164 0.82 1.14 12.60
C ILE A 164 -0.07 -0.03 13.15
N VAL A 165 -1.30 -0.18 12.64
CA VAL A 165 -2.39 -0.95 13.26
C VAL A 165 -2.37 -2.43 12.88
N SER A 166 -1.54 -2.88 11.94
CA SER A 166 -1.54 -4.27 11.44
C SER A 166 -0.17 -4.95 11.50
N GLY A 167 0.63 -4.73 12.55
CA GLY A 167 1.94 -5.40 12.69
C GLY A 167 2.99 -5.01 11.62
N GLU A 168 2.61 -4.15 10.67
CA GLU A 168 3.52 -3.50 9.75
C GLU A 168 4.32 -2.44 10.50
N THR A 169 5.64 -2.51 10.39
CA THR A 169 6.55 -1.61 11.10
C THR A 169 6.80 -0.30 10.34
N SER A 170 6.29 -0.12 9.12
CA SER A 170 6.52 1.13 8.37
C SER A 170 5.42 2.17 8.60
N VAL A 171 5.83 3.41 8.83
CA VAL A 171 4.97 4.61 8.95
C VAL A 171 4.66 5.21 7.59
N ALA A 172 5.65 5.21 6.69
CA ALA A 172 5.54 5.77 5.35
C ALA A 172 6.46 5.06 4.37
N LEU A 173 6.07 5.07 3.10
CA LEU A 173 6.81 4.47 2.00
C LEU A 173 6.72 5.37 0.77
N LEU A 174 7.86 5.69 0.17
CA LEU A 174 7.94 6.17 -1.21
C LEU A 174 8.63 5.10 -2.06
N ARG A 175 8.12 4.88 -3.26
CA ARG A 175 8.77 4.04 -4.26
C ARG A 175 9.00 4.83 -5.52
N PHE A 176 10.26 4.88 -5.93
CA PHE A 176 10.66 5.42 -7.21
C PHE A 176 10.89 4.28 -8.19
N VAL A 177 10.47 4.50 -9.42
CA VAL A 177 10.59 3.56 -10.55
C VAL A 177 11.24 4.28 -11.72
N PRO A 178 11.76 3.56 -12.73
CA PRO A 178 12.20 4.18 -13.97
C PRO A 178 11.10 5.07 -14.57
N ALA A 179 11.47 6.24 -15.08
CA ALA A 179 10.51 7.21 -15.63
C ALA A 179 9.69 6.68 -16.80
N ALA A 180 10.19 5.65 -17.50
CA ALA A 180 9.48 4.96 -18.58
C ALA A 180 8.46 3.92 -18.09
N THR A 181 8.33 3.68 -16.77
CA THR A 181 7.36 2.75 -16.22
C THR A 181 5.93 3.24 -16.48
N GLY A 182 5.16 2.47 -17.24
CA GLY A 182 3.76 2.74 -17.51
C GLY A 182 2.83 2.26 -16.39
N PHE A 183 1.78 3.03 -16.12
CA PHE A 183 0.71 2.69 -15.16
C PHE A 183 -0.63 2.39 -15.84
N GLY A 184 -0.58 2.09 -17.14
CA GLY A 184 -1.74 1.73 -17.95
C GLY A 184 -1.95 0.21 -18.02
N GLY A 185 -3.21 -0.21 -18.20
CA GLY A 185 -3.52 -1.61 -18.48
C GLY A 185 -3.32 -2.58 -17.30
N LEU A 186 -3.28 -2.08 -16.08
CA LEU A 186 -3.09 -2.86 -14.86
C LEU A 186 -4.27 -3.82 -14.65
N THR A 187 -4.02 -5.08 -14.31
CA THR A 187 -5.08 -6.02 -13.92
C THR A 187 -5.37 -6.00 -12.43
N GLY A 188 -4.57 -5.28 -11.63
CA GLY A 188 -4.73 -5.07 -10.19
C GLY A 188 -3.73 -4.00 -9.71
N PRO A 189 -3.73 -3.66 -8.42
CA PRO A 189 -2.76 -2.73 -7.86
C PRO A 189 -1.33 -3.26 -8.02
N LEU A 190 -0.38 -2.37 -8.26
CA LEU A 190 1.04 -2.72 -8.14
C LEU A 190 1.35 -2.90 -6.66
N ASP A 191 1.60 -4.13 -6.23
CA ASP A 191 2.01 -4.38 -4.85
C ASP A 191 3.32 -3.62 -4.55
N LEU A 192 3.31 -2.81 -3.50
CA LEU A 192 4.46 -2.03 -3.07
C LEU A 192 5.65 -2.92 -2.73
N ASP A 193 5.39 -4.15 -2.28
CA ASP A 193 6.43 -5.09 -1.85
C ASP A 193 6.89 -6.01 -2.98
N SER A 194 6.09 -6.19 -4.04
CA SER A 194 6.41 -7.10 -5.17
C SER A 194 6.34 -6.48 -6.58
N GLY A 195 6.17 -5.16 -6.70
CA GLY A 195 6.16 -4.46 -7.99
C GLY A 195 7.49 -4.55 -8.77
N PRO A 196 7.65 -3.80 -9.88
CA PRO A 196 8.73 -4.03 -10.84
C PRO A 196 10.11 -4.14 -10.18
N ALA A 197 10.90 -5.12 -10.63
CA ALA A 197 12.21 -5.44 -10.04
C ALA A 197 13.15 -4.23 -9.95
N ALA A 198 12.98 -3.24 -10.83
CA ALA A 198 13.71 -1.99 -10.77
C ALA A 198 12.96 -0.94 -9.92
N SER A 199 13.31 -0.84 -8.63
CA SER A 199 12.82 0.23 -7.76
C SER A 199 13.80 0.72 -6.71
N ILE A 200 13.69 2.01 -6.37
CA ILE A 200 14.24 2.58 -5.14
C ILE A 200 13.09 2.71 -4.16
N ARG A 201 13.21 2.10 -2.99
CA ARG A 201 12.24 2.19 -1.91
C ARG A 201 12.81 3.06 -0.81
N ILE A 202 12.00 3.95 -0.26
CA ILE A 202 12.33 4.72 0.94
C ILE A 202 11.23 4.47 1.96
N THR A 203 11.58 3.85 3.08
CA THR A 203 10.64 3.50 4.15
C THR A 203 11.02 4.21 5.43
N VAL A 204 10.05 4.78 6.14
CA VAL A 204 10.23 5.28 7.51
C VAL A 204 9.61 4.28 8.47
N SER A 205 10.36 3.83 9.47
CA SER A 205 9.94 2.82 10.44
C SER A 205 10.42 3.19 11.86
N PRO A 206 9.78 2.68 12.93
CA PRO A 206 10.33 2.77 14.27
C PRO A 206 11.70 2.09 14.36
N VAL A 207 12.57 2.61 15.22
CA VAL A 207 13.87 2.02 15.53
C VAL A 207 13.68 0.61 16.10
N GLU A 208 14.43 -0.35 15.58
CA GLU A 208 14.44 -1.73 16.02
C GLU A 208 15.75 -2.01 16.76
N THR A 209 15.68 -2.19 18.09
CA THR A 209 16.89 -2.27 18.94
C THR A 209 17.44 -3.67 19.14
N GLU A 210 16.68 -4.71 18.77
CA GLU A 210 17.00 -6.11 19.09
C GLU A 210 16.86 -7.03 17.87
N GLY A 211 17.54 -8.19 17.94
CA GLY A 211 17.45 -9.23 16.91
C GLY A 211 18.33 -9.01 15.67
N PRO A 212 18.24 -9.92 14.68
CA PRO A 212 19.03 -9.86 13.45
C PRO A 212 18.57 -8.73 12.49
N TYR A 213 17.45 -8.08 12.80
CA TYR A 213 16.85 -6.98 12.03
C TYR A 213 17.07 -5.63 12.73
N ARG A 214 18.16 -5.48 13.50
CA ARG A 214 18.43 -4.23 14.22
C ARG A 214 18.66 -3.08 13.22
N HIS A 215 17.80 -2.07 13.29
CA HIS A 215 17.89 -0.84 12.51
C HIS A 215 17.78 0.41 13.41
N PRO A 216 18.47 1.52 13.08
CA PRO A 216 19.35 1.69 11.93
C PRO A 216 20.66 0.89 12.09
N VAL A 217 21.22 0.42 10.98
CA VAL A 217 22.49 -0.31 10.93
C VAL A 217 23.69 0.61 11.21
N SER A 218 24.81 0.01 11.62
CA SER A 218 26.09 0.70 11.82
C SER A 218 27.22 -0.09 11.12
N PRO A 219 27.91 0.49 10.12
CA PRO A 219 27.75 1.85 9.60
C PRO A 219 26.43 2.04 8.83
N PRO A 220 25.88 3.28 8.74
CA PRO A 220 24.55 3.53 8.17
C PRO A 220 24.38 3.13 6.70
N CYS A 221 25.45 3.12 5.92
CA CYS A 221 25.48 2.59 4.55
C CYS A 221 26.57 1.52 4.48
N PRO A 222 26.26 0.24 4.77
CA PRO A 222 27.26 -0.82 4.75
C PRO A 222 27.85 -1.01 3.36
N ALA A 223 29.16 -1.23 3.28
CA ALA A 223 29.83 -1.48 2.01
C ALA A 223 29.33 -2.77 1.35
N GLY A 224 29.10 -2.74 0.04
CA GLY A 224 28.58 -3.89 -0.71
C GLY A 224 27.09 -4.15 -0.56
N GLN A 225 26.37 -3.32 0.22
CA GLN A 225 24.91 -3.37 0.32
C GLN A 225 24.28 -2.27 -0.55
N HIS A 226 23.07 -2.52 -1.04
CA HIS A 226 22.29 -1.56 -1.83
C HIS A 226 21.25 -0.80 -0.99
N PHE A 227 21.57 -0.54 0.28
CA PHE A 227 20.73 0.25 1.17
C PHE A 227 21.53 1.16 2.09
N CYS A 228 20.85 2.18 2.61
CA CYS A 228 21.35 3.12 3.60
C CYS A 228 20.25 3.41 4.62
N ASP A 229 20.59 3.34 5.90
CA ASP A 229 19.74 3.83 6.98
C ASP A 229 20.09 5.27 7.34
N VAL A 230 19.06 6.07 7.60
CA VAL A 230 19.15 7.45 8.08
C VAL A 230 18.42 7.52 9.40
N LYS A 231 19.15 7.77 10.49
CA LYS A 231 18.53 7.98 11.79
C LYS A 231 17.79 9.33 11.76
N ILE A 232 16.49 9.31 11.99
CA ILE A 232 15.65 10.52 12.04
C ILE A 232 15.70 11.08 13.47
N ASP A 233 15.38 10.25 14.46
CA ASP A 233 15.44 10.58 15.88
C ASP A 233 15.71 9.31 16.73
N SER A 234 15.39 9.32 18.02
CA SER A 234 15.53 8.13 18.89
C SER A 234 14.47 7.06 18.66
N ARG A 235 13.39 7.38 17.96
CA ARG A 235 12.22 6.54 17.75
C ARG A 235 12.08 6.06 16.32
N TYR A 236 12.60 6.78 15.33
CA TYR A 236 12.40 6.49 13.91
C TYR A 236 13.72 6.52 13.12
N TYR A 237 13.74 5.73 12.06
CA TYR A 237 14.76 5.77 11.01
C TYR A 237 14.09 5.72 9.64
N ALA A 238 14.82 6.12 8.60
CA ALA A 238 14.47 5.85 7.21
C ALA A 238 15.46 4.83 6.63
N GLU A 239 14.98 3.90 5.82
CA GLU A 239 15.80 3.04 4.97
C GLU A 239 15.62 3.48 3.53
N VAL A 240 16.70 3.83 2.84
CA VAL A 240 16.76 3.93 1.38
C VAL A 240 17.30 2.61 0.85
N HIS A 241 16.52 1.91 0.03
CA HIS A 241 16.89 0.61 -0.53
C HIS A 241 16.73 0.64 -2.05
N ASP A 242 17.84 0.49 -2.77
CA ASP A 242 17.84 0.20 -4.20
C ASP A 242 17.62 -1.30 -4.43
N GLN A 243 16.37 -1.70 -4.58
CA GLN A 243 15.99 -3.10 -4.84
C GLN A 243 16.46 -3.59 -6.21
N SER A 244 16.77 -2.65 -7.12
CA SER A 244 17.22 -2.98 -8.47
C SER A 244 18.69 -3.39 -8.54
N GLY A 245 19.49 -2.99 -7.54
CA GLY A 245 20.94 -3.12 -7.56
C GLY A 245 21.64 -2.33 -8.67
N THR A 246 20.93 -1.42 -9.34
CA THR A 246 21.45 -0.65 -10.49
C THR A 246 22.19 0.62 -10.07
N LEU A 247 21.95 1.12 -8.86
CA LEU A 247 22.62 2.29 -8.33
C LEU A 247 23.94 1.92 -7.67
N SER A 248 24.95 2.76 -7.89
CA SER A 248 26.19 2.70 -7.11
C SER A 248 25.91 3.07 -5.64
N GLY A 249 26.75 2.57 -4.72
CA GLY A 249 26.64 2.93 -3.31
C GLY A 249 26.74 4.44 -3.05
N ALA A 250 27.46 5.18 -3.91
CA ALA A 250 27.52 6.65 -3.85
C ALA A 250 26.17 7.30 -4.19
N GLN A 251 25.43 6.76 -5.17
CA GLN A 251 24.10 7.25 -5.52
C GLN A 251 23.07 6.93 -4.44
N VAL A 252 23.09 5.71 -3.87
CA VAL A 252 22.21 5.34 -2.75
C VAL A 252 22.45 6.25 -1.55
N ARG A 253 23.72 6.51 -1.22
CA ARG A 253 24.11 7.47 -0.19
C ARG A 253 23.65 8.89 -0.51
N ALA A 254 23.80 9.36 -1.74
CA ALA A 254 23.36 10.70 -2.13
C ALA A 254 21.83 10.88 -1.99
N ILE A 255 21.03 9.82 -2.23
CA ILE A 255 19.59 9.84 -1.96
C ILE A 255 19.34 9.94 -0.44
N ALA A 256 20.03 9.12 0.36
CA ALA A 256 19.90 9.11 1.82
C ALA A 256 20.28 10.46 2.45
N ASP A 257 21.39 11.06 2.02
CA ASP A 257 21.85 12.39 2.46
C ASP A 257 20.91 13.52 1.97
N GLY A 258 20.14 13.26 0.90
CA GLY A 258 19.14 14.16 0.35
C GLY A 258 17.73 13.97 0.92
N LEU A 259 17.57 13.28 2.06
CA LEU A 259 16.30 13.19 2.75
C LEU A 259 16.12 14.34 3.73
N ASP A 260 15.00 15.05 3.60
CA ASP A 260 14.57 16.09 4.54
C ASP A 260 13.30 15.62 5.27
N PHE A 261 13.31 15.69 6.60
CA PHE A 261 12.31 15.06 7.46
C PHE A 261 11.45 16.09 8.18
N ALA A 262 10.15 15.83 8.18
CA ALA A 262 9.19 16.44 9.11
C ALA A 262 9.23 15.70 10.46
N THR A 263 8.46 16.18 11.43
CA THR A 263 8.29 15.42 12.68
C THR A 263 7.41 14.20 12.42
N VAL A 264 8.00 13.01 12.42
CA VAL A 264 7.30 11.76 12.08
C VAL A 264 6.06 11.54 12.94
N ALA A 265 6.10 11.89 14.22
CA ALA A 265 4.96 11.75 15.13
C ALA A 265 3.84 12.78 14.92
N ASP A 266 4.08 13.86 14.17
CA ASP A 266 3.13 14.95 13.95
C ASP A 266 2.77 15.10 12.46
N ARG A 267 1.62 14.51 12.09
CA ARG A 267 1.11 14.50 10.71
C ARG A 267 0.83 15.89 10.13
N GLU A 268 0.63 16.91 10.97
CA GLU A 268 0.39 18.26 10.46
C GLU A 268 1.65 18.87 9.84
N THR A 269 2.83 18.44 10.31
CA THR A 269 4.14 18.87 9.78
C THR A 269 4.54 18.17 8.48
N TRP A 270 3.82 17.12 8.08
CA TRP A 270 4.20 16.28 6.94
C TRP A 270 4.06 17.01 5.61
N PHE A 271 4.95 16.67 4.68
CA PHE A 271 5.02 17.29 3.36
C PHE A 271 3.93 16.76 2.44
N PRO A 272 3.18 17.62 1.72
CA PRO A 272 2.27 17.16 0.68
C PRO A 272 3.07 16.59 -0.50
N LEU A 273 2.59 15.50 -1.08
CA LEU A 273 3.11 14.95 -2.33
C LEU A 273 2.32 15.48 -3.51
N ASP A 274 3.05 15.99 -4.49
CA ASP A 274 2.50 16.33 -5.79
C ASP A 274 2.53 15.07 -6.66
N THR A 275 1.43 14.31 -6.67
CA THR A 275 1.26 13.09 -7.48
C THR A 275 0.50 13.35 -8.78
N HIS A 276 0.27 14.62 -9.13
CA HIS A 276 -0.65 15.04 -10.20
C HIS A 276 0.01 15.68 -11.44
N ARG A 277 1.29 15.36 -11.71
CA ARG A 277 1.96 15.83 -12.92
C ARG A 277 1.87 14.86 -14.08
#